data_AF-A0A9D3YXW0-F1
#
_entry.id   AF-A0A9D3YXW0-F1
#
_cell.length_a   1.000
_cell.length_b   1.000
_cell.length_c   1.000
_cell.angle_alpha   90.00
_cell.angle_beta   90.00
_cell.angle_gamma   90.00
#
_symmetry.space_group_name_H-M   'P 1'
#
loop_
_entity.id
_entity.type
_entity.pdbx_description
1 polymer ?
#
loop_
_entity_poly.entity_id
_entity_poly.type
_entity_poly.pdbx_seq_one_letter_code
_entity_poly.pdbx_strand_id
1 'polypeptide(L)'
;MDNDQRVPLLEQSFDLRYINPGFQDDCDDTSSGYCSSDYSDTQSLTSNESITSFWSSTSRNKRGNRMTSSDEEQHMKFQTAHALCESMKLIIEMPEMCDLTFLVGPRDVHVYGVRAIMATRSRIFYDLIRKHMSIKNSEEKVQSKKGKSKDTAPAGISWPSSEKLVIPVRKYDAEVFRLLVQFVHCGTVNINEDTVVGLFCGASQFDLRDLQRACLDFLERCVKLGRTEKILRQGHGYNQHSAARKILDKVYSIRSELRQQTFV
;
A
#
# COMPACT_ATOMS: atom_id res chain seq x y z
N MET A 1 7.79 -49.69 -4.80
CA MET A 1 7.16 -48.86 -3.75
C MET A 1 7.47 -47.45 -4.19
N ASP A 2 6.62 -46.93 -5.05
CA ASP A 2 6.88 -45.73 -5.84
C ASP A 2 5.65 -44.87 -5.67
N ASN A 3 5.81 -43.73 -5.01
CA ASN A 3 4.78 -42.70 -4.97
C ASN A 3 5.45 -41.35 -5.21
N ASP A 4 5.76 -41.12 -6.47
CA ASP A 4 6.20 -39.86 -7.02
C ASP A 4 4.94 -39.01 -7.30
N GLN A 5 4.46 -38.29 -6.27
CA GLN A 5 3.36 -37.35 -6.40
C GLN A 5 3.92 -35.95 -6.68
N ARG A 6 4.39 -35.75 -7.93
CA ARG A 6 4.59 -34.42 -8.49
C ARG A 6 3.25 -33.73 -8.67
N VAL A 7 2.99 -32.75 -7.83
CA VAL A 7 1.91 -31.77 -8.02
C VAL A 7 2.27 -30.91 -9.25
N PRO A 8 1.41 -30.78 -10.27
CA PRO A 8 1.71 -29.93 -11.41
C PRO A 8 1.57 -28.46 -11.00
N LEU A 9 2.70 -27.78 -10.79
CA LEU A 9 2.75 -26.32 -10.70
C LEU A 9 2.39 -25.75 -12.08
N LEU A 10 1.14 -25.33 -12.19
CA LEU A 10 0.64 -24.53 -13.29
C LEU A 10 1.45 -23.22 -13.32
N GLU A 11 2.42 -23.12 -14.22
CA GLU A 11 3.04 -21.85 -14.60
C GLU A 11 1.95 -20.95 -15.22
N GLN A 12 1.18 -20.29 -14.36
CA GLN A 12 0.39 -19.14 -14.78
C GLN A 12 1.32 -17.93 -14.79
N SER A 13 1.98 -17.74 -15.92
CA SER A 13 2.60 -16.46 -16.27
C SER A 13 1.55 -15.37 -16.18
N PHE A 14 1.63 -14.52 -15.14
CA PHE A 14 0.83 -13.31 -15.01
C PHE A 14 1.18 -12.34 -16.15
N ASP A 15 0.45 -12.42 -17.26
CA ASP A 15 0.56 -11.42 -18.31
C ASP A 15 -0.35 -10.23 -17.99
N LEU A 16 0.25 -9.20 -17.41
CA LEU A 16 -0.43 -7.96 -17.02
C LEU A 16 -0.68 -7.03 -18.23
N ARG A 17 -0.35 -7.46 -19.45
CA ARG A 17 -0.62 -6.69 -20.68
C ARG A 17 -2.11 -6.53 -21.00
N TYR A 18 -3.00 -7.21 -20.27
CA TYR A 18 -4.46 -7.12 -20.46
C TYR A 18 -5.20 -6.18 -19.49
N ILE A 19 -4.48 -5.37 -18.70
CA ILE A 19 -5.09 -4.27 -17.92
C ILE A 19 -4.59 -2.94 -18.49
N ASN A 20 -4.88 -2.69 -19.77
CA ASN A 20 -4.87 -1.33 -20.32
C ASN A 20 -5.70 -1.27 -21.62
N PRO A 21 -7.03 -1.04 -21.56
CA PRO A 21 -7.67 -0.34 -22.65
C PRO A 21 -7.39 1.16 -22.44
N GLY A 22 -6.83 1.81 -23.46
CA GLY A 22 -6.32 3.18 -23.39
C GLY A 22 -7.27 4.15 -22.70
N PHE A 23 -6.70 5.00 -21.86
CA PHE A 23 -7.34 6.27 -21.54
C PHE A 23 -6.78 7.30 -22.52
N GLN A 24 -7.63 7.66 -23.46
CA GLN A 24 -7.45 8.70 -24.46
C GLN A 24 -7.15 10.03 -23.75
N ASP A 25 -6.11 10.73 -24.19
CA ASP A 25 -5.96 12.16 -23.97
C ASP A 25 -7.08 12.87 -24.75
N ASP A 26 -8.16 13.24 -24.07
CA ASP A 26 -9.08 14.27 -24.54
C ASP A 26 -9.00 15.44 -23.57
N CYS A 27 -8.15 16.38 -23.94
CA CYS A 27 -8.15 17.74 -23.44
C CYS A 27 -9.35 18.48 -24.04
N ASP A 28 -10.41 18.66 -23.25
CA ASP A 28 -11.39 19.70 -23.50
C ASP A 28 -11.54 20.61 -22.27
N ASP A 29 -11.34 21.87 -22.60
CA ASP A 29 -11.27 23.06 -21.78
C ASP A 29 -12.66 23.38 -21.21
N THR A 30 -12.85 23.36 -19.88
CA THR A 30 -13.86 24.18 -19.19
C THR A 30 -13.62 24.21 -17.67
N SER A 31 -12.99 25.31 -17.24
CA SER A 31 -13.35 26.11 -16.06
C SER A 31 -14.03 25.42 -14.87
N SER A 32 -13.28 25.17 -13.79
CA SER A 32 -13.48 25.91 -12.54
C SER A 32 -12.37 25.68 -11.52
N GLY A 33 -11.70 26.78 -11.14
CA GLY A 33 -11.33 27.06 -9.75
C GLY A 33 -10.27 26.18 -9.06
N TYR A 34 -9.01 26.57 -9.24
CA TYR A 34 -7.94 26.48 -8.23
C TYR A 34 -8.46 26.82 -6.81
N CYS A 35 -7.99 26.22 -5.72
CA CYS A 35 -6.61 26.38 -5.28
C CYS A 35 -6.13 25.31 -4.27
N SER A 36 -4.82 25.07 -4.35
CA SER A 36 -3.92 24.34 -3.46
C SER A 36 -4.07 24.67 -1.97
N SER A 37 -3.76 23.68 -1.12
CA SER A 37 -3.11 23.95 0.16
C SER A 37 -1.83 23.12 0.25
N ASP A 38 -0.70 23.81 0.14
CA ASP A 38 0.63 23.31 0.39
C ASP A 38 0.80 22.87 1.85
N TYR A 39 1.50 21.76 2.03
CA TYR A 39 2.17 21.42 3.28
C TYR A 39 3.43 22.28 3.36
N SER A 40 3.48 23.21 4.31
CA SER A 40 4.73 23.86 4.72
C SER A 40 4.89 23.81 6.23
N ASP A 41 6.00 23.18 6.60
CA ASP A 41 6.91 23.43 7.72
C ASP A 41 6.38 23.83 9.10
N THR A 42 6.78 22.99 10.06
CA THR A 42 7.11 23.40 11.42
C THR A 42 8.22 24.45 11.42
N GLN A 43 7.88 25.71 11.70
CA GLN A 43 8.79 26.65 12.37
C GLN A 43 8.08 27.33 13.54
N SER A 44 8.75 27.27 14.69
CA SER A 44 8.46 28.02 15.90
C SER A 44 8.47 29.52 15.66
N LEU A 45 7.55 30.27 16.30
CA LEU A 45 7.82 31.34 17.27
C LEU A 45 6.58 32.23 17.49
N THR A 46 6.24 32.40 18.78
CA THR A 46 5.74 33.62 19.43
C THR A 46 4.76 34.53 18.68
N SER A 47 3.51 34.60 19.15
CA SER A 47 2.93 35.83 19.74
C SER A 47 1.47 35.58 20.09
N ASN A 48 1.15 35.86 21.34
CA ASN A 48 -0.18 35.82 21.89
C ASN A 48 -0.92 37.04 21.35
N GLU A 49 -2.07 36.90 20.69
CA GLU A 49 -3.20 37.82 20.82
C GLU A 49 -4.53 37.12 20.42
N SER A 50 -5.43 37.03 21.41
CA SER A 50 -6.88 37.13 21.26
C SER A 50 -7.67 36.05 20.49
N ILE A 51 -7.82 34.85 21.08
CA ILE A 51 -8.93 33.90 20.74
C ILE A 51 -9.92 33.73 21.93
N THR A 52 -9.83 34.57 22.97
CA THR A 52 -10.69 34.41 24.17
C THR A 52 -12.02 35.16 24.12
N SER A 53 -12.36 35.90 23.06
CA SER A 53 -13.60 36.72 23.06
C SER A 53 -14.80 36.12 22.33
N PHE A 54 -14.72 34.93 21.73
CA PHE A 54 -15.84 34.39 20.93
C PHE A 54 -16.82 33.47 21.68
N TRP A 55 -16.44 32.88 22.82
CA TRP A 55 -17.28 31.87 23.50
C TRP A 55 -18.21 32.42 24.59
N SER A 56 -18.42 33.73 24.63
CA SER A 56 -19.40 34.34 25.55
C SER A 56 -20.65 34.79 24.78
N SER A 57 -21.57 33.84 24.56
CA SER A 57 -23.05 34.00 24.42
C SER A 57 -23.57 32.83 23.57
N THR A 58 -24.29 31.84 24.10
CA THR A 58 -25.75 31.91 24.21
C THR A 58 -26.27 30.67 24.96
N SER A 59 -26.85 30.85 26.15
CA SER A 59 -28.21 30.38 26.46
C SER A 59 -28.52 30.51 27.94
N ARG A 60 -29.57 31.29 28.22
CA ARG A 60 -30.21 31.40 29.53
C ARG A 60 -31.13 30.20 29.79
N ASN A 61 -31.26 29.93 31.08
CA ASN A 61 -32.41 29.35 31.80
C ASN A 61 -32.47 27.81 31.92
N LYS A 62 -32.30 27.27 33.13
CA LYS A 62 -33.36 27.07 34.14
C LYS A 62 -32.79 26.38 35.40
N ARG A 63 -33.19 26.85 36.58
CA ARG A 63 -32.88 26.27 37.90
C ARG A 63 -33.40 24.83 38.02
N GLY A 64 -32.64 23.94 38.65
CA GLY A 64 -33.11 22.60 39.07
C GLY A 64 -32.01 21.68 39.59
N ASN A 65 -31.86 21.65 40.91
CA ASN A 65 -30.96 20.85 41.75
C ASN A 65 -30.84 19.35 41.41
N ARG A 66 -29.62 18.78 41.30
CA ARG A 66 -29.23 17.49 41.91
C ARG A 66 -27.71 17.25 41.86
N MET A 67 -27.13 17.00 43.03
CA MET A 67 -25.77 16.55 43.27
C MET A 67 -25.59 15.09 42.81
N THR A 68 -24.61 14.81 41.94
CA THR A 68 -23.95 13.50 41.84
C THR A 68 -22.48 13.72 41.53
N SER A 69 -21.65 13.50 42.55
CA SER A 69 -20.20 13.44 42.47
C SER A 69 -19.77 12.22 41.67
N SER A 70 -19.11 12.44 40.54
CA SER A 70 -18.07 11.58 40.00
C SER A 70 -17.22 12.49 39.13
N ASP A 71 -16.09 12.96 39.66
CA ASP A 71 -15.10 13.71 38.89
C ASP A 71 -14.50 12.77 37.84
N GLU A 72 -15.18 12.63 36.71
CA GLU A 72 -14.57 12.07 35.52
C GLU A 72 -13.55 13.10 35.04
N GLU A 73 -12.28 12.78 35.22
CA GLU A 73 -11.14 13.52 34.69
C GLU A 73 -11.45 13.94 33.24
N GLN A 74 -11.68 15.24 33.04
CA GLN A 74 -11.80 15.85 31.73
C GLN A 74 -10.40 15.86 31.07
N HIS A 75 -9.90 14.68 30.71
CA HIS A 75 -8.61 14.56 30.04
C HIS A 75 -8.78 14.69 28.53
N MET A 76 -7.95 15.55 27.93
CA MET A 76 -7.83 15.62 26.48
C MET A 76 -6.86 14.54 26.02
N LYS A 77 -7.36 13.53 25.28
CA LYS A 77 -6.52 12.52 24.63
C LYS A 77 -6.13 13.01 23.23
N PHE A 78 -4.87 13.40 23.05
CA PHE A 78 -4.29 13.74 21.75
C PHE A 78 -3.33 12.63 21.30
N GLN A 79 -3.42 12.22 20.04
CA GLN A 79 -2.51 11.26 19.43
C GLN A 79 -2.11 11.76 18.04
N THR A 80 -0.85 11.53 17.68
CA THR A 80 -0.32 11.92 16.37
C THR A 80 -0.62 10.86 15.31
N ALA A 81 -0.60 11.27 14.03
CA ALA A 81 -0.68 10.33 12.91
C ALA A 81 0.44 9.28 12.95
N HIS A 82 1.62 9.62 13.48
CA HIS A 82 2.73 8.70 13.67
C HIS A 82 2.40 7.59 14.68
N ALA A 83 1.78 7.92 15.82
CA ALA A 83 1.38 6.91 16.81
C ALA A 83 0.36 5.91 16.24
N LEU A 84 -0.57 6.38 15.42
CA LEU A 84 -1.51 5.53 14.69
C LEU A 84 -0.79 4.64 13.66
N CYS A 85 0.19 5.20 12.95
CA CYS A 85 1.00 4.49 11.97
C CYS A 85 1.73 3.29 12.59
N GLU A 86 2.40 3.48 13.73
CA GLU A 86 3.08 2.40 14.46
C GLU A 86 2.09 1.32 14.90
N SER A 87 0.91 1.73 15.37
CA SER A 87 -0.16 0.78 15.73
C SER A 87 -0.60 -0.07 14.53
N MET A 88 -0.70 0.54 13.34
CA MET A 88 -1.05 -0.17 12.10
C MET A 88 0.04 -1.12 11.62
N LYS A 89 1.33 -0.81 11.87
CA LYS A 89 2.45 -1.72 11.56
C LYS A 89 2.39 -3.00 12.40
N LEU A 90 2.04 -2.88 13.68
CA LEU A 90 1.88 -4.05 14.55
C LEU A 90 0.77 -4.99 14.06
N ILE A 91 -0.32 -4.45 13.49
CA ILE A 91 -1.42 -5.26 12.94
C ILE A 91 -0.92 -6.18 11.81
N ILE A 92 -0.09 -5.68 10.90
CA ILE A 92 0.41 -6.48 9.76
C ILE A 92 1.53 -7.45 10.15
N GLU A 93 2.12 -7.30 11.34
CA GLU A 93 3.08 -8.26 11.90
C GLU A 93 2.41 -9.48 12.54
N MET A 94 1.11 -9.40 12.85
CA MET A 94 0.31 -10.48 13.41
C MET A 94 -0.53 -11.16 12.31
N PRO A 95 -0.16 -12.37 11.84
CA PRO A 95 -0.87 -13.06 10.78
C PRO A 95 -2.35 -13.31 11.09
N GLU A 96 -2.72 -13.45 12.37
CA GLU A 96 -4.08 -13.70 12.85
C GLU A 96 -5.01 -12.50 12.57
N MET A 97 -4.44 -11.31 12.46
CA MET A 97 -5.18 -10.06 12.18
C MET A 97 -5.29 -9.74 10.70
N CYS A 98 -4.70 -10.58 9.84
CA CYS A 98 -4.68 -10.41 8.41
C CYS A 98 -5.56 -11.46 7.72
N ASP A 99 -6.44 -10.99 6.84
CA ASP A 99 -7.33 -11.82 6.01
C ASP A 99 -6.83 -11.96 4.56
N LEU A 100 -5.68 -11.37 4.25
CA LEU A 100 -4.95 -11.47 2.99
C LEU A 100 -3.53 -11.99 3.23
N THR A 101 -3.06 -12.89 2.38
CA THR A 101 -1.68 -13.35 2.33
C THR A 101 -1.19 -13.34 0.89
N PHE A 102 -0.07 -12.68 0.65
CA PHE A 102 0.62 -12.74 -0.62
C PHE A 102 1.77 -13.73 -0.55
N LEU A 103 1.90 -14.59 -1.56
CA LEU A 103 3.06 -15.48 -1.73
C LEU A 103 4.03 -14.80 -2.69
N VAL A 104 5.12 -14.25 -2.14
CA VAL A 104 5.98 -13.31 -2.87
C VAL A 104 7.30 -13.97 -3.29
N GLY A 105 7.67 -13.73 -4.55
CA GLY A 105 8.94 -14.16 -5.12
C GLY A 105 9.03 -15.67 -5.35
N PRO A 106 10.21 -16.20 -5.69
CA PRO A 106 10.41 -17.61 -6.03
C PRO A 106 10.34 -18.55 -4.82
N ARG A 107 10.45 -18.01 -3.60
CA ARG A 107 10.40 -18.76 -2.34
C ARG A 107 9.01 -18.73 -1.68
N ASP A 108 8.01 -18.17 -2.36
CA ASP A 108 6.65 -18.00 -1.83
C ASP A 108 6.63 -17.43 -0.40
N VAL A 109 7.43 -16.36 -0.20
CA VAL A 109 7.54 -15.70 1.11
C VAL A 109 6.21 -15.05 1.45
N HIS A 110 5.71 -15.32 2.64
CA HIS A 110 4.40 -14.83 3.06
C HIS A 110 4.48 -13.35 3.45
N VAL A 111 3.61 -12.54 2.83
CA VAL A 111 3.40 -11.13 3.18
C VAL A 111 1.94 -10.94 3.52
N TYR A 112 1.66 -10.55 4.76
CA TYR A 112 0.31 -10.42 5.29
C TYR A 112 -0.24 -9.02 5.07
N GLY A 113 -1.57 -8.91 4.90
CA GLY A 113 -2.25 -7.63 4.81
C GLY A 113 -3.75 -7.76 5.11
N VAL A 114 -4.43 -6.61 5.14
CA VAL A 114 -5.88 -6.53 5.36
C VAL A 114 -6.56 -6.13 4.06
N ARG A 115 -7.45 -6.99 3.55
CA ARG A 115 -8.12 -6.82 2.26
C ARG A 115 -8.82 -5.47 2.14
N ALA A 116 -9.56 -5.07 3.17
CA ALA A 116 -10.30 -3.81 3.19
C ALA A 116 -9.40 -2.58 3.00
N ILE A 117 -8.22 -2.58 3.65
CA ILE A 117 -7.27 -1.48 3.55
C ILE A 117 -6.62 -1.46 2.16
N MET A 118 -6.15 -2.62 1.70
CA MET A 118 -5.52 -2.78 0.39
C MET A 118 -6.44 -2.34 -0.76
N ALA A 119 -7.69 -2.82 -0.73
CA ALA A 119 -8.73 -2.49 -1.70
C ALA A 119 -9.08 -1.00 -1.72
N THR A 120 -9.12 -0.34 -0.56
CA THR A 120 -9.50 1.07 -0.46
C THR A 120 -8.40 1.99 -0.99
N ARG A 121 -7.15 1.63 -0.75
CA ARG A 121 -5.98 2.48 -1.04
C ARG A 121 -5.41 2.30 -2.45
N SER A 122 -5.84 1.26 -3.17
CA SER A 122 -5.44 1.02 -4.56
C SER A 122 -6.52 0.27 -5.32
N ARG A 123 -6.95 0.85 -6.45
CA ARG A 123 -7.89 0.21 -7.38
C ARG A 123 -7.32 -1.07 -7.98
N ILE A 124 -6.00 -1.12 -8.18
CA ILE A 124 -5.31 -2.30 -8.71
C ILE A 124 -5.37 -3.44 -7.70
N PHE A 125 -5.13 -3.16 -6.42
CA PHE A 125 -5.31 -4.17 -5.37
C PHE A 125 -6.77 -4.60 -5.23
N TYR A 126 -7.73 -3.68 -5.31
CA TYR A 126 -9.15 -4.02 -5.32
C TYR A 126 -9.50 -5.02 -6.43
N ASP A 127 -9.11 -4.74 -7.67
CA ASP A 127 -9.40 -5.63 -8.80
C ASP A 127 -8.67 -6.97 -8.68
N LEU A 128 -7.43 -6.98 -8.20
CA LEU A 128 -6.66 -8.19 -7.94
C LEU A 128 -7.36 -9.09 -6.92
N ILE A 129 -7.78 -8.51 -5.79
CA ILE A 129 -8.47 -9.20 -4.70
C ILE A 129 -9.82 -9.75 -5.20
N ARG A 130 -10.60 -8.92 -5.90
CA ARG A 130 -11.91 -9.31 -6.44
C ARG A 130 -11.81 -10.49 -7.41
N LYS A 131 -10.81 -10.47 -8.30
CA LYS A 131 -10.56 -11.58 -9.24
C LYS A 131 -10.24 -12.87 -8.50
N HIS A 132 -9.32 -12.84 -7.53
CA HIS A 132 -8.95 -14.05 -6.78
C HIS A 132 -10.09 -14.59 -5.91
N MET A 133 -10.93 -13.73 -5.33
CA MET A 133 -12.15 -14.17 -4.63
C MET A 133 -13.11 -14.91 -5.57
N SER A 134 -13.29 -14.44 -6.81
CA SER A 134 -14.19 -15.08 -7.77
C SER A 134 -13.72 -16.47 -8.22
N ILE A 135 -12.40 -16.67 -8.33
CA ILE A 135 -11.78 -17.95 -8.66
C ILE A 135 -12.02 -18.95 -7.52
N LYS A 136 -11.73 -18.54 -6.28
CA LYS A 136 -11.91 -19.37 -5.09
C LYS A 136 -13.36 -19.88 -4.94
N ASN A 137 -14.33 -18.98 -5.08
CA ASN A 137 -15.76 -19.33 -5.02
C ASN A 137 -16.21 -20.30 -6.13
N SER A 138 -15.47 -20.36 -7.25
CA SER A 138 -15.77 -21.27 -8.36
C SER A 138 -15.24 -22.68 -8.08
N GLU A 139 -14.08 -22.80 -7.45
CA GLU A 139 -13.46 -24.09 -7.08
C GLU A 139 -14.28 -24.82 -6.00
N GLU A 140 -14.79 -24.11 -5.00
CA GLU A 140 -15.65 -24.67 -3.94
C GLU A 140 -16.97 -25.25 -4.48
N LYS A 141 -17.54 -24.64 -5.53
CA LYS A 141 -18.78 -25.12 -6.16
C LYS A 141 -18.61 -26.42 -6.95
N VAL A 142 -17.40 -26.72 -7.41
CA VAL A 142 -17.11 -27.97 -8.15
C VAL A 142 -17.00 -29.17 -7.22
N GLN A 143 -16.53 -28.98 -5.98
CA GLN A 143 -16.41 -30.08 -4.99
C GLN A 143 -17.75 -30.45 -4.31
N SER A 144 -18.72 -29.54 -4.27
CA SER A 144 -20.00 -29.75 -3.55
C SER A 144 -21.04 -30.64 -4.27
N LYS A 145 -20.73 -31.23 -5.43
CA LYS A 145 -21.64 -32.13 -6.17
C LYS A 145 -21.53 -33.63 -5.83
N LYS A 146 -20.76 -34.00 -4.79
CA LYS A 146 -20.58 -35.41 -4.40
C LYS A 146 -20.75 -35.62 -2.89
N GLY A 147 -21.97 -35.57 -2.38
CA GLY A 147 -22.27 -35.97 -1.00
C GLY A 147 -23.56 -35.36 -0.44
N LYS A 148 -24.65 -36.13 -0.49
CA LYS A 148 -25.94 -35.79 0.13
C LYS A 148 -26.03 -36.58 1.43
N SER A 149 -25.77 -35.95 2.58
CA SER A 149 -26.23 -36.44 3.88
C SER A 149 -26.65 -35.27 4.76
N LYS A 150 -27.92 -35.29 5.15
CA LYS A 150 -28.49 -34.50 6.24
C LYS A 150 -27.84 -34.99 7.54
N ASP A 151 -27.34 -34.08 8.36
CA ASP A 151 -27.54 -34.15 9.80
C ASP A 151 -27.39 -32.74 10.40
N THR A 152 -28.36 -32.43 11.26
CA THR A 152 -28.64 -31.13 11.84
C THR A 152 -27.77 -30.93 13.08
N ALA A 153 -26.89 -29.93 13.08
CA ALA A 153 -26.23 -29.43 14.29
C ALA A 153 -26.64 -27.95 14.53
N PRO A 154 -26.83 -27.53 15.79
CA PRO A 154 -27.41 -26.23 16.11
C PRO A 154 -26.38 -25.11 15.90
N ALA A 155 -26.91 -23.95 15.53
CA ALA A 155 -26.18 -22.71 15.28
C ALA A 155 -25.49 -22.17 16.54
N GLY A 156 -24.26 -22.63 16.80
CA GLY A 156 -23.27 -21.79 17.44
C GLY A 156 -22.85 -20.70 16.45
N ILE A 157 -22.55 -19.50 16.94
CA ILE A 157 -21.99 -18.41 16.13
C ILE A 157 -20.58 -18.83 15.70
N SER A 158 -20.52 -19.69 14.69
CA SER A 158 -19.35 -19.92 13.87
C SER A 158 -19.20 -18.64 13.07
N TRP A 159 -18.37 -17.72 13.55
CA TRP A 159 -17.76 -16.73 12.67
C TRP A 159 -17.28 -17.52 11.45
N PRO A 160 -17.73 -17.21 10.22
CA PRO A 160 -17.26 -17.93 9.05
C PRO A 160 -15.74 -17.84 9.15
N SER A 161 -15.09 -19.00 9.30
CA SER A 161 -13.64 -19.12 9.35
C SER A 161 -13.18 -18.29 8.17
N SER A 162 -12.69 -17.08 8.44
CA SER A 162 -12.61 -16.02 7.44
C SER A 162 -11.44 -16.43 6.58
N GLU A 163 -11.75 -17.23 5.57
CA GLU A 163 -10.77 -18.06 4.92
C GLU A 163 -9.79 -17.10 4.26
N LYS A 164 -8.56 -17.11 4.78
CA LYS A 164 -7.52 -16.16 4.36
C LYS A 164 -7.38 -16.26 2.86
N LEU A 165 -7.47 -15.12 2.17
CA LEU A 165 -7.28 -15.08 0.73
C LEU A 165 -5.79 -15.14 0.44
N VAL A 166 -5.37 -16.10 -0.38
CA VAL A 166 -3.96 -16.26 -0.77
C VAL A 166 -3.77 -15.86 -2.22
N ILE A 167 -2.82 -14.95 -2.50
CA ILE A 167 -2.54 -14.41 -3.84
C ILE A 167 -1.05 -14.51 -4.16
N PRO A 168 -0.64 -15.20 -5.24
CA PRO A 168 0.77 -15.27 -5.64
C PRO A 168 1.26 -13.99 -6.34
N VAL A 169 2.45 -13.52 -5.99
CA VAL A 169 3.12 -12.33 -6.55
C VAL A 169 4.59 -12.66 -6.86
N ARG A 170 4.86 -13.11 -8.08
CA ARG A 170 6.19 -13.63 -8.46
C ARG A 170 7.17 -12.56 -8.95
N LYS A 171 6.71 -11.35 -9.27
CA LYS A 171 7.50 -10.31 -9.95
C LYS A 171 8.32 -9.41 -9.02
N TYR A 172 8.21 -9.60 -7.71
CA TYR A 172 8.82 -8.74 -6.71
C TYR A 172 9.58 -9.57 -5.70
N ASP A 173 10.67 -8.98 -5.19
CA ASP A 173 11.32 -9.44 -3.97
C ASP A 173 10.40 -9.24 -2.76
N ALA A 174 10.48 -10.17 -1.81
CA ALA A 174 9.66 -10.16 -0.61
C ALA A 174 9.80 -8.84 0.17
N GLU A 175 11.02 -8.31 0.29
CA GLU A 175 11.28 -7.09 1.03
C GLU A 175 10.62 -5.87 0.38
N VAL A 176 10.78 -5.71 -0.94
CA VAL A 176 10.14 -4.62 -1.68
C VAL A 176 8.63 -4.71 -1.56
N PHE A 177 8.05 -5.91 -1.65
CA PHE A 177 6.61 -6.07 -1.54
C PHE A 177 6.09 -5.84 -0.12
N ARG A 178 6.83 -6.24 0.94
CA ARG A 178 6.50 -5.89 2.33
C ARG A 178 6.42 -4.38 2.52
N LEU A 179 7.39 -3.65 1.97
CA LEU A 179 7.41 -2.19 2.02
C LEU A 179 6.22 -1.55 1.27
N LEU A 180 5.78 -2.13 0.14
CA LEU A 180 4.56 -1.69 -0.56
C LEU A 180 3.30 -1.91 0.29
N VAL A 181 3.15 -3.10 0.88
CA VAL A 181 2.01 -3.43 1.74
C VAL A 181 1.99 -2.53 2.98
N GLN A 182 3.15 -2.30 3.60
CA GLN A 182 3.30 -1.37 4.71
C GLN A 182 2.85 0.05 4.32
N PHE A 183 3.33 0.57 3.19
CA PHE A 183 2.92 1.89 2.72
C PHE A 183 1.41 2.00 2.51
N VAL A 184 0.79 0.95 1.95
CA VAL A 184 -0.66 0.91 1.77
C VAL A 184 -1.40 0.96 3.10
N HIS A 185 -0.89 0.25 4.11
CA HIS A 185 -1.52 0.16 5.42
C HIS A 185 -1.42 1.42 6.26
N CYS A 186 -0.24 2.05 6.29
CA CYS A 186 0.07 3.08 7.28
C CYS A 186 0.66 4.36 6.67
N GLY A 187 0.79 4.43 5.34
CA GLY A 187 1.23 5.62 4.61
C GLY A 187 2.72 5.94 4.75
N THR A 188 3.51 5.10 5.41
CA THR A 188 4.95 5.34 5.62
C THR A 188 5.81 4.17 5.18
N VAL A 189 6.98 4.49 4.62
CA VAL A 189 7.98 3.53 4.19
C VAL A 189 9.35 4.21 4.10
N ASN A 190 10.41 3.47 4.41
CA ASN A 190 11.78 3.96 4.25
C ASN A 190 12.29 3.61 2.85
N ILE A 191 12.66 4.62 2.08
CA ILE A 191 13.19 4.47 0.73
C ILE A 191 14.72 4.42 0.80
N ASN A 192 15.31 3.34 0.30
CA ASN A 192 16.76 3.12 0.30
C ASN A 192 17.28 2.88 -1.13
N GLU A 193 18.59 3.04 -1.33
CA GLU A 193 19.26 2.80 -2.62
C GLU A 193 19.10 1.36 -3.14
N ASP A 194 18.90 0.40 -2.23
CA ASP A 194 18.75 -1.02 -2.56
C ASP A 194 17.27 -1.42 -2.78
N THR A 195 16.31 -0.57 -2.46
CA THR A 195 14.86 -0.87 -2.56
C THR A 195 14.11 0.06 -3.52
N VAL A 196 14.64 1.26 -3.80
CA VAL A 196 13.92 2.33 -4.51
C VAL A 196 13.47 1.95 -5.92
N VAL A 197 14.24 1.19 -6.70
CA VAL A 197 13.83 0.84 -8.07
C VAL A 197 12.64 -0.13 -8.04
N GLY A 198 12.70 -1.12 -7.15
CA GLY A 198 11.60 -2.05 -6.90
C GLY A 198 10.35 -1.33 -6.38
N LEU A 199 10.52 -0.40 -5.42
CA LEU A 199 9.44 0.42 -4.89
C LEU A 199 8.82 1.31 -5.96
N PHE A 200 9.62 1.95 -6.81
CA PHE A 200 9.10 2.75 -7.93
C PHE A 200 8.30 1.89 -8.92
N CYS A 201 8.80 0.72 -9.28
CA CYS A 201 8.10 -0.21 -10.18
C CYS A 201 6.80 -0.74 -9.55
N GLY A 202 6.82 -1.07 -8.26
CA GLY A 202 5.65 -1.47 -7.48
C GLY A 202 4.61 -0.35 -7.39
N ALA A 203 5.05 0.84 -7.01
CA ALA A 203 4.19 2.01 -6.90
C ALA A 203 3.53 2.36 -8.24
N SER A 204 4.28 2.27 -9.35
CA SER A 204 3.70 2.45 -10.69
C SER A 204 2.71 1.35 -11.06
N GLN A 205 2.96 0.10 -10.69
CA GLN A 205 2.09 -1.03 -11.04
C GLN A 205 0.79 -1.04 -10.22
N PHE A 206 0.87 -0.71 -8.94
CA PHE A 206 -0.26 -0.73 -8.02
C PHE A 206 -0.94 0.64 -7.86
N ASP A 207 -0.64 1.62 -8.72
CA ASP A 207 -1.18 3.00 -8.71
C ASP A 207 -1.03 3.70 -7.34
N LEU A 208 0.16 3.60 -6.73
CA LEU A 208 0.51 4.28 -5.48
C LEU A 208 1.28 5.57 -5.79
N ARG A 209 0.58 6.57 -6.33
CA ARG A 209 1.20 7.78 -6.91
C ARG A 209 2.09 8.56 -5.94
N ASP A 210 1.68 8.67 -4.68
CA ASP A 210 2.46 9.43 -3.68
C ASP A 210 3.80 8.76 -3.40
N LEU A 211 3.80 7.43 -3.27
CA LEU A 211 5.03 6.65 -3.14
C LEU A 211 5.88 6.73 -4.42
N GLN A 212 5.23 6.69 -5.59
CA GLN A 212 5.93 6.80 -6.88
C GLN A 212 6.69 8.13 -7.00
N ARG A 213 6.06 9.26 -6.61
CA ARG A 213 6.70 10.58 -6.60
C ARG A 213 7.88 10.61 -5.63
N ALA A 214 7.67 10.14 -4.39
CA ALA A 214 8.75 10.08 -3.40
C ALA A 214 9.95 9.22 -3.86
N CYS A 215 9.69 8.10 -4.55
CA CYS A 215 10.73 7.27 -5.13
C CYS A 215 11.47 7.99 -6.26
N LEU A 216 10.75 8.72 -7.13
CA LEU A 216 11.36 9.52 -8.19
C LEU A 216 12.27 10.62 -7.62
N ASP A 217 11.80 11.36 -6.61
CA ASP A 217 12.57 12.41 -5.95
C ASP A 217 13.84 11.86 -5.28
N PHE A 218 13.76 10.65 -4.71
CA PHE A 218 14.93 9.96 -4.16
C PHE A 218 15.90 9.53 -5.26
N LEU A 219 15.41 8.93 -6.34
CA LEU A 219 16.23 8.52 -7.49
C LEU A 219 16.97 9.71 -8.11
N GLU A 220 16.30 10.85 -8.29
CA GLU A 220 16.93 12.05 -8.83
C GLU A 220 18.04 12.58 -7.92
N ARG A 221 17.86 12.53 -6.60
CA ARG A 221 18.94 12.86 -5.65
C ARG A 221 20.10 11.89 -5.74
N CYS A 222 19.86 10.59 -5.84
CA CYS A 222 20.93 9.60 -6.00
C CYS A 222 21.74 9.83 -7.27
N VAL A 223 21.08 10.16 -8.39
CA VAL A 223 21.75 10.48 -9.65
C VAL A 223 22.61 11.74 -9.53
N LYS A 224 22.06 12.82 -8.93
CA LYS A 224 22.80 14.06 -8.67
C LYS A 224 24.03 13.85 -7.79
N LEU A 225 23.95 12.94 -6.81
CA LEU A 225 25.06 12.59 -5.91
C LEU A 225 26.01 11.52 -6.49
N GLY A 226 25.80 11.08 -7.74
CA GLY A 226 26.62 10.05 -8.38
C GLY A 226 26.44 8.63 -7.82
N ARG A 227 25.47 8.40 -6.92
CA ARG A 227 25.19 7.09 -6.30
C ARG A 227 24.33 6.21 -7.21
N THR A 228 24.84 5.92 -8.40
CA THR A 228 24.09 5.26 -9.47
C THR A 228 24.34 3.75 -9.57
N GLU A 229 25.43 3.24 -9.00
CA GLU A 229 25.82 1.83 -9.15
C GLU A 229 24.78 0.86 -8.56
N LYS A 230 24.28 1.15 -7.35
CA LYS A 230 23.22 0.34 -6.72
C LYS A 230 21.91 0.40 -7.50
N ILE A 231 21.54 1.59 -7.99
CA ILE A 231 20.33 1.81 -8.81
C ILE A 231 20.41 1.00 -10.10
N LEU A 232 21.54 1.03 -10.80
CA LEU A 232 21.74 0.27 -12.03
C LEU A 232 21.65 -1.23 -11.78
N ARG A 233 22.34 -1.73 -10.75
CA ARG A 233 22.28 -3.15 -10.37
C ARG A 233 20.86 -3.59 -10.04
N GLN A 234 20.12 -2.80 -9.25
CA GLN A 234 18.74 -3.11 -8.90
C GLN A 234 17.83 -3.04 -10.13
N GLY A 235 18.00 -2.03 -10.99
CA GLY A 235 17.16 -1.85 -12.19
C GLY A 235 17.24 -3.01 -13.16
N HIS A 236 18.39 -3.67 -13.29
CA HIS A 236 18.50 -4.90 -14.09
C HIS A 236 17.62 -6.04 -13.57
N GLY A 237 17.44 -6.16 -12.25
CA GLY A 237 16.53 -7.12 -11.63
C GLY A 237 15.04 -6.82 -11.86
N TYR A 238 14.72 -5.61 -12.30
CA TYR A 238 13.35 -5.17 -12.61
C TYR A 238 13.15 -4.85 -14.10
N ASN A 239 14.02 -5.35 -15.00
CA ASN A 239 13.98 -5.04 -16.43
C ASN A 239 12.63 -5.36 -17.13
N GLN A 240 11.84 -6.27 -16.55
CA GLN A 240 10.50 -6.63 -16.98
C GLN A 240 9.50 -5.48 -16.84
N HIS A 241 9.81 -4.48 -15.99
CA HIS A 241 9.01 -3.28 -15.83
C HIS A 241 9.49 -2.18 -16.78
N SER A 242 8.56 -1.61 -17.57
CA SER A 242 8.83 -0.44 -18.42
C SER A 242 9.36 0.74 -17.61
N ALA A 243 8.87 0.91 -16.38
CA ALA A 243 9.33 1.90 -15.41
C ALA A 243 10.84 1.78 -15.09
N ALA A 244 11.33 0.56 -14.83
CA ALA A 244 12.75 0.32 -14.56
C ALA A 244 13.62 0.67 -15.77
N ARG A 245 13.19 0.30 -16.98
CA ARG A 245 13.93 0.62 -18.22
C ARG A 245 14.10 2.12 -18.40
N LYS A 246 13.03 2.91 -18.19
CA LYS A 246 13.10 4.38 -18.25
C LYS A 246 14.11 4.96 -17.24
N ILE A 247 14.17 4.39 -16.02
CA ILE A 247 15.18 4.79 -15.03
C ILE A 247 16.58 4.46 -15.53
N LEU A 248 16.80 3.23 -15.99
CA LEU A 248 18.11 2.79 -16.49
C LEU A 248 18.59 3.69 -17.64
N ASP A 249 17.73 3.95 -18.62
CA ASP A 249 18.04 4.81 -19.77
C ASP A 249 18.46 6.22 -19.30
N LYS A 250 17.68 6.84 -18.41
CA LYS A 250 18.00 8.17 -17.85
C LYS A 250 19.33 8.17 -17.10
N VAL A 251 19.62 7.13 -16.31
CA VAL A 251 20.88 7.01 -15.55
C VAL A 251 22.08 6.82 -16.50
N TYR A 252 21.94 5.99 -17.55
CA TYR A 252 23.00 5.79 -18.53
C TYR A 252 23.30 7.06 -19.33
N SER A 253 22.28 7.81 -19.75
CA SER A 253 22.47 9.08 -20.47
C SER A 253 23.28 10.08 -19.64
N ILE A 254 22.91 10.29 -18.38
CA ILE A 254 23.61 11.23 -17.48
C ILE A 254 25.06 10.77 -17.22
N ARG A 255 25.29 9.47 -17.04
CA ARG A 255 26.65 8.92 -16.86
C ARG A 255 27.50 9.05 -18.13
N SER A 256 26.89 9.07 -19.31
CA SER A 256 27.61 9.27 -20.56
C SER A 256 28.03 10.74 -20.74
N GLU A 257 27.16 11.69 -20.40
CA GLU A 257 27.44 13.13 -20.44
C GLU A 257 28.53 13.53 -19.45
N LEU A 258 28.46 13.04 -18.21
CA LEU A 258 29.48 13.29 -17.18
C LEU A 258 30.87 12.78 -17.59
N ARG A 259 30.92 11.65 -18.31
CA ARG A 259 32.19 11.11 -18.84
C ARG A 259 32.77 11.97 -19.95
N GLN A 260 31.96 12.67 -20.73
CA GLN A 260 32.48 13.57 -21.77
C GLN A 260 33.04 14.87 -21.18
N GLN A 261 32.51 15.35 -20.05
CA GLN A 261 33.01 16.54 -19.36
C GLN A 261 34.33 16.32 -18.60
N THR A 262 34.71 15.08 -18.30
CA THR A 262 35.97 14.79 -17.59
C THR A 262 37.19 14.70 -18.51
N PHE A 263 37.00 14.77 -19.83
CA PHE A 263 38.05 14.65 -20.85
C PHE A 263 38.32 15.95 -21.63
N VAL A 264 37.82 17.08 -21.13
CA VAL A 264 38.13 18.44 -21.61
C VAL A 264 38.86 19.19 -20.50
#